data_AF-A0A0H4W040-F1
#
_entry.id   AF-A0A0H4W040-F1
#
_cell.length_a   1.000
_cell.length_b   1.000
_cell.length_c   1.000
_cell.angle_alpha   90.00
_cell.angle_beta   90.00
_cell.angle_gamma   90.00
#
_symmetry.space_group_name_H-M   'P 1'
#
loop_
_entity.id
_entity.type
_entity.pdbx_description
1 polymer ?
#
loop_
_entity_poly.entity_id
_entity_poly.type
_entity_poly.pdbx_seq_one_letter_code
_entity_poly.pdbx_strand_id
1 'polypeptide(L)'
;MSADKDAGLHAFVARGPKTGMLLYPHKHRDGSYVVSMTRFEKDYIKVANSADLLDWLEKGYRLRMSNKEGGVASPSLIEPGKIYRPVMM
;
A
#
# COMPACT_ATOMS: atom_id res chain seq x y z
N MET A 1 -4.29 12.91 -2.91
CA MET A 1 -3.64 11.68 -2.47
C MET A 1 -4.43 11.13 -1.31
N SER A 2 -4.83 9.87 -1.37
CA SER A 2 -5.71 9.25 -0.39
C SER A 2 -5.36 7.79 -0.19
N ALA A 3 -5.76 7.25 0.96
CA ALA A 3 -5.73 5.83 1.22
C ALA A 3 -6.93 5.19 0.52
N ASP A 4 -6.69 4.24 -0.38
CA ASP A 4 -7.73 3.60 -1.18
C ASP A 4 -8.30 2.38 -0.43
N LYS A 5 -9.42 2.58 0.26
CA LYS A 5 -10.10 1.54 1.03
C LYS A 5 -10.83 0.52 0.13
N ASP A 6 -11.10 0.89 -1.10
CA ASP A 6 -11.90 0.09 -2.05
C ASP A 6 -11.02 -0.90 -2.84
N ALA A 7 -9.70 -0.74 -2.79
CA ALA A 7 -8.74 -1.66 -3.39
C ALA A 7 -8.71 -3.06 -2.72
N GLY A 8 -9.42 -3.26 -1.60
CA GLY A 8 -9.53 -4.54 -0.90
C GLY A 8 -8.26 -5.00 -0.17
N LEU A 9 -7.16 -4.28 -0.30
CA LEU A 9 -5.88 -4.54 0.37
C LEU A 9 -5.75 -3.71 1.64
N HIS A 10 -5.29 -4.31 2.73
CA HIS A 10 -4.97 -3.57 3.94
C HIS A 10 -3.78 -4.16 4.69
N ALA A 11 -3.14 -3.33 5.50
CA ALA A 11 -2.07 -3.71 6.40
C ALA A 11 -2.20 -2.95 7.73
N PHE A 12 -1.31 -3.23 8.67
CA PHE A 12 -1.29 -2.55 9.96
C PHE A 12 0.08 -1.90 10.21
N VAL A 13 0.08 -0.75 10.88
CA VAL A 13 1.30 -0.19 11.46
C VAL A 13 1.82 -1.17 12.52
N ALA A 14 3.01 -1.72 12.29
CA ALA A 14 3.57 -2.76 13.16
C ALA A 14 4.24 -2.23 14.43
N ARG A 15 4.63 -0.94 14.47
CA ARG A 15 5.38 -0.37 15.60
C ARG A 15 5.15 1.13 15.77
N GLY A 16 5.42 1.62 16.97
CA GLY A 16 5.37 3.04 17.33
C GLY A 16 3.99 3.50 17.86
N PRO A 17 3.79 4.82 18.03
CA PRO A 17 2.58 5.37 18.68
C PRO A 17 1.26 5.06 17.97
N LYS A 18 1.31 4.64 16.70
CA LYS A 18 0.12 4.31 15.88
C LYS A 18 0.01 2.81 15.59
N THR A 19 0.65 1.97 16.41
CA THR A 19 0.58 0.51 16.25
C THR A 19 -0.86 0.03 16.17
N GLY A 20 -1.14 -0.88 15.23
CA GLY A 20 -2.49 -1.39 14.96
C GLY A 20 -3.35 -0.49 14.06
N MET A 21 -2.87 0.69 13.66
CA MET A 21 -3.58 1.54 12.70
C MET A 21 -3.62 0.87 11.31
N LEU A 22 -4.81 0.84 10.71
CA LEU A 22 -5.00 0.34 9.35
C LEU A 22 -4.28 1.22 8.33
N LEU A 23 -3.70 0.56 7.32
CA LEU A 23 -3.09 1.16 6.14
C LEU A 23 -3.76 0.59 4.90
N TYR A 24 -3.90 1.42 3.88
CA TYR A 24 -4.47 1.05 2.58
C TYR A 24 -3.54 1.50 1.45
N PRO A 25 -3.66 0.96 0.23
CA PRO A 25 -2.87 1.41 -0.91
C PRO A 25 -2.90 2.94 -1.04
N HIS A 26 -1.72 3.54 -1.16
CA HIS A 26 -1.61 4.99 -1.29
C HIS A 26 -1.88 5.39 -2.73
N LYS A 27 -3.01 6.06 -2.95
CA LYS A 27 -3.40 6.61 -4.25
C LYS A 27 -2.84 8.01 -4.41
N HIS A 28 -1.98 8.18 -5.40
CA HIS A 28 -1.38 9.46 -5.76
C HIS A 28 -2.39 10.40 -6.43
N ARG A 29 -2.00 11.66 -6.63
CA ARG A 29 -2.89 12.69 -7.22
C ARG A 29 -3.30 12.35 -8.66
N ASP A 30 -2.44 11.66 -9.39
CA ASP A 30 -2.69 11.15 -10.74
C ASP A 30 -3.52 9.85 -10.76
N GLY A 31 -3.99 9.38 -9.60
CA GLY A 31 -4.74 8.14 -9.46
C GLY A 31 -3.89 6.87 -9.42
N SER A 32 -2.57 6.98 -9.61
CA SER A 32 -1.66 5.84 -9.58
C SER A 32 -1.32 5.37 -8.16
N TYR A 33 -0.77 4.18 -8.07
CA TYR A 33 -0.20 3.56 -6.88
C TYR A 33 1.29 3.33 -7.10
N VAL A 34 2.04 3.08 -6.04
CA VAL A 34 3.48 2.79 -6.15
C VAL A 34 3.82 1.45 -5.55
N VAL A 35 4.46 0.61 -6.35
CA VAL A 35 5.15 -0.59 -5.90
C VAL A 35 6.66 -0.43 -6.06
N SER A 36 7.44 -1.11 -5.23
CA SER A 36 8.91 -1.12 -5.33
C SER A 36 9.51 -2.32 -4.60
N MET A 37 10.68 -2.78 -5.03
CA MET A 37 11.48 -3.74 -4.27
C MET A 37 12.25 -3.07 -3.12
N THR A 38 12.55 -1.78 -3.23
CA THR A 38 13.38 -1.04 -2.26
C THR A 38 12.67 0.21 -1.74
N ARG A 39 13.24 0.84 -0.70
CA ARG A 39 12.73 2.11 -0.17
C ARG A 39 13.00 3.32 -1.08
N PHE A 40 13.85 3.18 -2.09
CA PHE A 40 14.34 4.30 -2.89
C PHE A 40 13.37 4.65 -4.02
N GLU A 41 13.16 5.95 -4.23
CA GLU A 41 12.18 6.45 -5.21
C GLU A 41 12.56 6.13 -6.66
N LYS A 42 13.86 6.01 -6.95
CA LYS A 42 14.35 5.63 -8.29
C LYS A 42 13.88 4.25 -8.74
N ASP A 43 13.48 3.38 -7.79
CA ASP A 43 13.01 2.03 -8.06
C ASP A 43 11.47 1.95 -8.09
N TYR A 44 10.78 3.10 -7.98
CA TYR A 44 9.32 3.13 -7.97
C TYR A 44 8.75 2.76 -9.33
N ILE A 45 7.78 1.87 -9.30
CA ILE A 45 6.93 1.55 -10.44
C ILE A 45 5.54 2.10 -10.12
N LYS A 46 5.06 2.99 -11.00
CA LYS A 46 3.69 3.50 -10.94
C LYS A 46 2.74 2.48 -11.55
N VAL A 47 1.70 2.14 -10.82
CA VAL A 47 0.64 1.23 -11.25
C VAL A 47 -0.63 2.05 -11.41
N ALA A 48 -1.28 1.97 -12.57
CA ALA A 48 -2.43 2.82 -12.88
C ALA A 48 -3.74 2.30 -12.25
N ASN A 49 -3.90 0.98 -12.14
CA ASN A 49 -5.12 0.34 -11.66
C ASN A 49 -4.85 -0.44 -10.36
N SER A 50 -5.75 -0.34 -9.39
CA SER A 50 -5.66 -1.11 -8.14
C SER A 50 -5.78 -2.61 -8.38
N ALA A 51 -6.49 -3.04 -9.43
CA ALA A 51 -6.63 -4.45 -9.79
C ALA A 51 -5.28 -5.13 -10.08
N ASP A 52 -4.31 -4.39 -10.65
CA ASP A 52 -3.00 -4.92 -11.02
C ASP A 52 -2.07 -5.08 -9.80
N LEU A 53 -2.43 -4.52 -8.63
CA LEU A 53 -1.57 -4.52 -7.45
C LEU A 53 -1.26 -5.94 -6.97
N LEU A 54 -2.24 -6.86 -7.06
CA LEU A 54 -2.06 -8.25 -6.65
C LEU A 54 -0.93 -8.93 -7.43
N ASP A 55 -0.89 -8.75 -8.76
CA ASP A 55 0.14 -9.34 -9.61
C ASP A 55 1.55 -8.84 -9.26
N TRP A 56 1.67 -7.57 -8.85
CA TRP A 56 2.94 -7.03 -8.37
C TRP A 56 3.36 -7.62 -7.02
N LEU A 57 2.40 -7.82 -6.11
CA LEU A 57 2.67 -8.45 -4.82
C LEU A 57 3.12 -9.92 -5.00
N GLU A 58 2.53 -10.66 -5.94
CA GLU A 58 2.96 -12.03 -6.29
C GLU A 58 4.37 -12.08 -6.87
N LYS A 59 4.80 -11.03 -7.57
CA LYS A 59 6.19 -10.86 -8.05
C LYS A 59 7.17 -10.46 -6.93
N GLY A 60 6.70 -10.33 -5.69
CA GLY A 60 7.51 -9.94 -4.53
C GLY A 60 7.72 -8.44 -4.37
N TYR A 61 7.08 -7.60 -5.19
CA TYR A 61 7.15 -6.16 -5.00
C TYR A 61 6.36 -5.72 -3.77
N ARG A 62 6.84 -4.66 -3.12
CA ARG A 62 6.22 -4.10 -1.91
C ARG A 62 5.35 -2.92 -2.29
N LEU A 63 4.29 -2.66 -1.54
CA LEU A 63 3.31 -1.62 -1.85
C LEU A 63 3.45 -0.42 -0.92
N ARG A 64 3.39 0.80 -1.47
CA ARG A 64 3.27 2.03 -0.67
C ARG A 64 1.84 2.15 -0.14
N MET A 65 1.70 2.15 1.18
CA MET A 65 0.42 2.22 1.88
C MET A 65 0.41 3.36 2.90
N SER A 66 -0.74 3.97 3.12
CA SER A 66 -0.91 5.12 4.03
C SER A 66 -2.30 5.12 4.65
N ASN A 67 -2.52 5.99 5.64
CA ASN A 67 -3.85 6.29 6.16
C ASN A 67 -3.84 7.71 6.77
N LYS A 68 -4.05 8.73 5.93
CA LYS A 68 -4.05 10.14 6.38
C LYS A 68 -5.13 10.41 7.43
N GLU A 69 -6.29 9.78 7.31
CA GLU A 69 -7.40 9.93 8.28
C GLU A 69 -7.04 9.33 9.65
N GLY A 70 -6.34 8.18 9.67
CA GLY A 70 -5.71 7.61 10.87
C GLY A 70 -4.41 8.33 11.30
N GLY A 71 -4.07 9.43 10.63
CA GLY A 71 -2.88 10.24 10.86
C GLY A 71 -1.54 9.60 10.43
N VAL A 72 -1.55 8.55 9.62
CA VAL A 72 -0.36 8.00 8.95
C VAL A 72 -0.30 8.59 7.54
N ALA A 73 0.07 9.86 7.44
CA ALA A 73 0.07 10.58 6.17
C ALA A 73 1.22 10.15 5.23
N SER A 74 2.39 9.85 5.79
CA SER A 74 3.57 9.42 5.02
C SER A 74 3.45 7.95 4.61
N PRO A 75 3.54 7.62 3.30
CA PRO A 75 3.37 6.24 2.85
C PRO A 75 4.52 5.33 3.29
N SER A 76 4.17 4.22 3.93
CA SER A 76 5.10 3.15 4.30
C SER A 76 5.19 2.11 3.19
N LEU A 77 6.36 1.52 3.00
CA LEU A 77 6.55 0.43 2.06
C LEU A 77 6.29 -0.91 2.78
N ILE A 78 5.20 -1.59 2.41
CA ILE A 78 4.74 -2.81 3.07
C ILE A 78 5.06 -4.03 2.21
N GLU A 79 5.68 -5.03 2.83
CA GLU A 79 6.01 -6.29 2.16
C GLU A 79 4.76 -7.17 1.93
N PRO A 80 4.71 -7.97 0.83
CA PRO A 80 3.54 -8.77 0.48
C PRO A 80 2.96 -9.62 1.61
N GLY A 81 3.81 -10.30 2.38
CA GLY A 81 3.38 -11.16 3.48
C GLY A 81 2.74 -10.44 4.68
N LYS A 82 2.76 -9.11 4.69
CA LYS A 82 2.09 -8.27 5.70
C LYS A 82 0.86 -7.54 5.17
N ILE A 83 0.45 -7.85 3.94
CA ILE A 83 -0.73 -7.26 3.31
C ILE A 83 -1.84 -8.31 3.29
N TYR A 84 -2.93 -7.98 3.97
CA TYR A 84 -4.15 -8.76 4.01
C TYR A 84 -4.95 -8.48 2.74
N ARG A 85 -5.48 -9.55 2.16
CA ARG A 85 -6.18 -9.57 0.87
C ARG A 85 -7.66 -9.84 1.09
N PRO A 86 -8.54 -9.36 0.21
CA PRO A 86 -9.93 -9.76 0.28
C PRO A 86 -10.01 -11.26 -0.02
N VAL A 87 -10.68 -12.01 0.85
CA VAL A 87 -11.06 -13.39 0.54
C VAL A 87 -12.19 -13.27 -0.48
N MET A 88 -11.89 -13.53 -1.75
CA MET A 88 -12.94 -13.70 -2.75
C MET A 88 -13.62 -15.04 -2.45
N MET A 89 -14.85 -14.97 -1.91
CA MET A 89 -15.71 -16.13 -1.70
C MET A 89 -16.38 -16.54 -3.00
#